data_AF-A0A1M4M4G8-F1
#
_entry.id   AF-A0A1M4M4G8-F1
#
_cell.length_a   1.000
_cell.length_b   1.000
_cell.length_c   1.000
_cell.angle_alpha   90.00
_cell.angle_beta   90.00
_cell.angle_gamma   90.00
#
_symmetry.space_group_name_H-M   'P 1'
#
loop_
_entity.id
_entity.type
_entity.pdbx_description
1 polymer ?
#
loop_
_entity_poly.entity_id
_entity_poly.type
_entity_poly.pdbx_seq_one_letter_code
_entity_poly.pdbx_strand_id
1 'polypeptide(L)'
;MTTKEVWQLNDEEFKEIEDLFEKKIALENLSKIIDADNQKLYDKLIKDYGKTVHEFNSWWDKMAKKYSWEGKNWWLDFETKKIMTNQ
;
A
#
# COMPACT_ATOMS: atom_id res chain seq x y z
N MET A 1 10.67 21.95 -1.10
CA MET A 1 9.48 21.07 -1.01
C MET A 1 9.12 21.02 0.45
N THR A 2 7.90 21.40 0.80
CA THR A 2 7.46 21.42 2.21
C THR A 2 6.50 20.27 2.44
N THR A 3 6.80 19.40 3.39
CA THR A 3 5.92 18.29 3.75
C THR A 3 4.79 18.79 4.64
N LYS A 4 3.55 18.37 4.37
CA LYS A 4 2.36 18.69 5.18
C LYS A 4 1.67 17.42 5.64
N GLU A 5 1.20 17.42 6.89
CA GLU A 5 0.29 16.41 7.44
C GLU A 5 -1.12 16.61 6.85
N VAL A 6 -1.68 15.54 6.32
CA VAL A 6 -3.03 15.49 5.73
C VAL A 6 -4.01 14.84 6.70
N TRP A 7 -3.58 13.76 7.37
CA TRP A 7 -4.45 13.00 8.25
C TRP A 7 -3.66 12.15 9.26
N GLN A 8 -4.23 11.95 10.44
CA GLN A 8 -3.74 11.01 11.45
C GLN A 8 -4.61 9.75 11.42
N LEU A 9 -4.03 8.61 11.07
CA LEU A 9 -4.74 7.33 11.11
C LEU A 9 -5.00 6.91 12.56
N ASN A 10 -6.14 6.27 12.78
CA ASN A 10 -6.34 5.47 13.99
C ASN A 10 -5.68 4.09 13.85
N ASP A 11 -5.67 3.31 14.94
CA ASP A 11 -4.96 2.03 14.97
C ASP A 11 -5.52 0.98 14.00
N GLU A 12 -6.84 0.96 13.78
CA GLU A 12 -7.47 0.03 12.84
C GLU A 12 -7.11 0.41 11.40
N GLU A 13 -7.25 1.68 11.05
CA GLU A 13 -6.90 2.20 9.73
C GLU A 13 -5.41 2.00 9.42
N PHE A 14 -4.55 2.22 10.40
CA PHE A 14 -3.11 1.95 10.28
C PHE A 14 -2.83 0.46 10.08
N LYS A 15 -3.46 -0.42 10.86
CA LYS A 15 -3.28 -1.87 10.74
C LYS A 15 -3.68 -2.36 9.35
N GLU A 16 -4.80 -1.86 8.79
CA GLU A 16 -5.27 -2.21 7.45
C GLU A 16 -4.22 -1.93 6.37
N ILE A 17 -3.66 -0.71 6.35
CA ILE A 17 -2.68 -0.34 5.33
C ILE A 17 -1.31 -0.96 5.56
N GLU A 18 -0.93 -1.19 6.82
CA GLU A 18 0.28 -1.93 7.18
C GLU A 18 0.22 -3.37 6.65
N ASP A 19 -0.88 -4.09 6.89
CA ASP A 19 -1.04 -5.47 6.40
C ASP A 19 -0.99 -5.55 4.86
N LEU A 20 -1.64 -4.59 4.17
CA LEU A 20 -1.60 -4.52 2.72
C LEU A 20 -0.19 -4.23 2.19
N PHE A 21 0.53 -3.32 2.86
CA PHE A 21 1.91 -2.97 2.49
C PHE A 21 2.86 -4.14 2.70
N GLU A 22 2.83 -4.79 3.87
CA GLU A 22 3.66 -5.95 4.18
C GLU A 22 3.42 -7.08 3.18
N LYS A 23 2.15 -7.38 2.89
CA LYS A 23 1.79 -8.41 1.89
C LYS A 23 2.29 -8.06 0.50
N LYS A 24 2.16 -6.79 0.07
CA LYS A 24 2.69 -6.32 -1.21
C LYS A 24 4.21 -6.53 -1.28
N ILE A 25 4.94 -6.11 -0.23
CA ILE A 25 6.40 -6.23 -0.16
C ILE A 25 6.82 -7.71 -0.15
N ALA A 26 6.11 -8.57 0.58
CA ALA A 26 6.40 -10.01 0.62
C ALA A 26 6.26 -10.65 -0.78
N LEU A 27 5.19 -10.36 -1.50
CA LEU A 27 4.96 -10.87 -2.86
C LEU A 27 5.98 -10.30 -3.87
N GLU A 28 6.33 -9.02 -3.74
CA GLU A 28 7.34 -8.37 -4.58
C GLU A 28 8.76 -8.92 -4.33
N ASN A 29 9.07 -9.31 -3.10
CA ASN A 29 10.32 -9.99 -2.80
C ASN A 29 10.30 -11.45 -3.29
N LEU A 30 9.16 -12.12 -3.18
CA LEU A 30 8.98 -13.47 -3.72
C LEU A 30 9.15 -13.51 -5.24
N SER A 31 8.71 -12.47 -5.97
CA SER A 31 8.87 -12.41 -7.43
C SER A 31 10.31 -12.29 -7.89
N LYS A 32 11.24 -11.90 -7.00
CA LYS A 32 12.67 -11.80 -7.30
C LYS A 32 13.41 -13.14 -7.13
N ILE A 33 12.84 -14.10 -6.40
CA ILE A 33 13.48 -15.37 -6.08
C ILE A 33 12.77 -16.58 -6.67
N ILE A 34 11.52 -16.42 -7.13
CA ILE A 34 10.76 -17.51 -7.72
C ILE A 34 11.35 -17.89 -9.09
N ASP A 35 11.45 -19.19 -9.33
CA ASP A 35 11.83 -19.71 -10.63
C ASP A 35 10.66 -19.55 -11.62
N ALA A 36 10.91 -18.85 -12.73
CA ALA A 36 9.93 -18.63 -13.78
C ALA A 36 9.55 -19.94 -14.51
N ASP A 37 10.43 -20.94 -14.49
CA ASP A 37 10.16 -22.24 -15.12
C ASP A 37 9.09 -23.05 -14.36
N ASN A 38 8.78 -22.67 -13.11
CA ASN A 38 7.61 -23.16 -12.38
C ASN A 38 6.37 -22.31 -12.69
N GLN A 39 5.86 -22.44 -13.92
CA GLN A 39 4.75 -21.65 -14.45
C GLN A 39 3.54 -21.58 -13.50
N LYS A 40 3.16 -22.70 -12.88
CA LYS A 40 2.01 -22.75 -11.95
C LYS A 40 2.22 -21.85 -10.73
N LEU A 41 3.42 -21.86 -10.16
CA LEU A 41 3.75 -21.04 -9.00
C LEU A 41 3.89 -19.57 -9.40
N TYR A 42 4.51 -19.31 -10.54
CA TYR A 42 4.65 -17.98 -11.11
C TYR A 42 3.28 -17.33 -11.39
N ASP A 43 2.38 -18.02 -12.08
CA ASP A 43 1.02 -17.53 -12.39
C ASP A 43 0.23 -17.21 -11.13
N LYS A 44 0.34 -18.07 -10.11
CA LYS A 44 -0.28 -17.83 -8.81
C LYS A 44 0.29 -16.56 -8.15
N LEU A 45 1.61 -16.40 -8.16
CA LEU A 45 2.27 -15.23 -7.60
C LEU A 45 1.82 -13.93 -8.29
N ILE A 46 1.82 -13.91 -9.62
CA ILE A 46 1.40 -12.74 -10.39
C ILE A 46 -0.06 -12.39 -10.10
N LYS A 47 -0.94 -13.39 -10.02
CA LYS A 47 -2.35 -13.20 -9.66
C LYS A 47 -2.51 -12.61 -8.25
N ASP A 48 -1.82 -13.19 -7.27
CA ASP A 48 -1.91 -12.77 -5.86
C ASP A 48 -1.30 -11.37 -5.67
N TYR A 49 -0.21 -11.05 -6.37
CA TYR A 49 0.40 -9.72 -6.38
C TYR A 49 -0.53 -8.69 -7.00
N GLY A 50 -1.09 -8.97 -8.19
CA GLY A 50 -2.03 -8.07 -8.86
C GLY A 50 -3.27 -7.77 -8.00
N LYS A 51 -3.83 -8.79 -7.34
CA LYS A 51 -4.93 -8.60 -6.39
C LYS A 51 -4.51 -7.70 -5.22
N THR A 52 -3.33 -7.95 -4.64
CA THR A 52 -2.84 -7.19 -3.47
C THR A 52 -2.55 -5.73 -3.83
N VAL A 53 -1.97 -5.46 -5.00
CA VAL A 53 -1.75 -4.09 -5.50
C VAL A 53 -3.08 -3.37 -5.71
N HIS A 54 -4.10 -4.05 -6.24
CA HIS A 54 -5.44 -3.48 -6.39
C HIS A 54 -6.08 -3.15 -5.04
N GLU A 55 -6.00 -4.04 -4.06
CA GLU A 55 -6.49 -3.82 -2.70
C GLU A 55 -5.76 -2.64 -2.02
N PHE A 56 -4.43 -2.59 -2.13
CA PHE A 56 -3.61 -1.50 -1.61
C PHE A 56 -4.01 -0.14 -2.21
N ASN A 57 -4.12 -0.03 -3.53
CA ASN A 57 -4.54 1.21 -4.19
C ASN A 57 -5.98 1.60 -3.83
N SER A 58 -6.88 0.62 -3.76
CA SER A 58 -8.29 0.86 -3.39
C SER A 58 -8.42 1.40 -1.96
N TRP A 59 -7.53 0.99 -1.04
CA TRP A 59 -7.49 1.53 0.30
C TRP A 59 -7.17 3.04 0.28
N TRP A 60 -6.15 3.45 -0.47
CA TRP A 60 -5.81 4.88 -0.63
C TRP A 60 -6.99 5.69 -1.16
N ASP A 61 -7.64 5.21 -2.23
CA ASP A 61 -8.79 5.89 -2.85
C ASP A 61 -9.97 6.01 -1.87
N LYS A 62 -10.28 4.92 -1.16
CA LYS A 62 -11.36 4.87 -0.16
C LYS A 62 -11.11 5.87 0.96
N MET A 63 -9.90 5.89 1.51
CA MET A 63 -9.55 6.72 2.67
C MET A 63 -9.45 8.19 2.31
N ALA A 64 -8.80 8.51 1.19
CA ALA A 64 -8.75 9.87 0.66
C ALA A 64 -10.15 10.44 0.41
N LYS A 65 -11.06 9.63 -0.14
CA LYS A 65 -12.46 10.03 -0.34
C LYS A 65 -13.23 10.16 0.97
N LYS A 66 -13.10 9.20 1.90
CA LYS A 66 -13.79 9.17 3.20
C LYS A 66 -13.51 10.44 4.01
N TYR A 67 -12.26 10.91 4.00
CA TYR A 67 -11.82 12.04 4.79
C TYR A 67 -11.51 13.31 3.98
N SER A 68 -11.82 13.29 2.67
CA SER A 68 -11.58 14.42 1.77
C SER A 68 -10.14 14.96 1.85
N TRP A 69 -9.17 14.05 1.78
CA TRP A 69 -7.75 14.41 1.83
C TRP A 69 -7.39 15.42 0.74
N GLU A 70 -6.69 16.48 1.13
CA GLU A 70 -6.19 17.49 0.20
C GLU A 70 -4.89 17.04 -0.48
N GLY A 71 -4.62 17.59 -1.67
CA GLY A 71 -3.37 17.35 -2.39
C GLY A 71 -3.38 16.05 -3.21
N LYS A 72 -2.18 15.55 -3.50
CA LYS A 72 -1.92 14.34 -4.30
C LYS A 72 -0.60 13.71 -3.87
N ASN A 73 -0.28 12.53 -4.40
CA ASN A 73 0.97 11.82 -4.09
C ASN A 73 1.17 11.65 -2.57
N TRP A 74 0.14 11.19 -1.89
CA TRP A 74 0.19 10.93 -0.45
C TRP A 74 1.16 9.79 -0.13
N TRP A 75 1.74 9.85 1.05
CA TRP A 75 2.54 8.76 1.61
C TRP A 75 2.25 8.59 3.09
N LEU A 76 2.44 7.38 3.60
CA LEU A 76 2.26 7.05 5.01
C LEU A 76 3.61 7.12 5.73
N ASP A 77 3.67 7.91 6.79
CA ASP A 77 4.70 7.82 7.81
C ASP A 77 4.34 6.68 8.77
N PHE A 78 5.11 5.59 8.73
CA PHE A 78 4.88 4.42 9.58
C PHE A 78 5.27 4.64 11.04
N GLU A 79 6.15 5.59 11.35
CA GLU A 79 6.53 5.90 12.74
C GLU A 79 5.41 6.68 13.44
N THR A 80 4.82 7.65 12.72
CA THR A 80 3.80 8.54 13.29
C THR A 80 2.36 8.17 12.93
N LYS A 81 2.16 7.19 12.04
CA LYS A 81 0.86 6.78 11.47
C LYS A 81 0.13 7.92 10.74
N LYS A 82 0.90 8.86 10.19
CA LYS A 82 0.38 10.05 9.53
C LYS A 82 0.42 9.92 8.02
N ILE A 83 -0.62 10.42 7.39
CA ILE A 83 -0.67 10.62 5.95
C ILE A 83 -0.09 11.99 5.65
N MET A 84 0.88 12.03 4.76
CA MET A 84 1.65 13.20 4.42
C MET A 84 1.55 13.50 2.92
N THR A 85 1.75 14.75 2.53
CA THR A 85 1.85 15.17 1.14
C THR A 85 2.97 16.21 0.96
N ASN A 86 3.51 16.31 -0.24
CA ASN A 86 4.45 17.36 -0.60
C ASN A 86 3.67 18.56 -1.19
N GLN A 87 3.97 19.74 -0.67
CA GLN A 87 3.52 21.03 -1.19
C GLN A 87 4.64 21.74 -1.97
#